data_AF-R5MN65-F1
#
_entry.id   AF-R5MN65-F1
#
_cell.length_a   1.000
_cell.length_b   1.000
_cell.length_c   1.000
_cell.angle_alpha   90.00
_cell.angle_beta   90.00
_cell.angle_gamma   90.00
#
_symmetry.space_group_name_H-M   'P 1'
#
loop_
_entity.id
_entity.type
_entity.pdbx_description
1 polymer ?
#
loop_
_entity_poly.entity_id
_entity_poly.type
_entity_poly.pdbx_seq_one_letter_code
_entity_poly.pdbx_strand_id
1 'polypeptide(L)'
;MLYGMFRLGIGFIIAIVLFVLIKYTKTIYKRKCCIAAFIAVSITVSLLYLIPFENAFITFSTPEKAFHYTNSWDIDNIVSGTETSFVIASKNNVNTYKIVPKTQKGWKISSALATKDMFQYFCNGISIHIYRYKNSSDYYIALFDTDGGQINITDNRGSNFISVIQNQSADIEPVYHYYACINNMDSEYVITLNGEDIKLPITKYS
;
A
#
# COMPACT_ATOMS: atom_id res chain seq x y z
N MET A 1 -5.32 5.84 14.03
CA MET A 1 -5.97 7.00 14.69
C MET A 1 -5.07 8.24 14.73
N LEU A 2 -3.82 8.13 15.19
CA LEU A 2 -2.89 9.27 15.29
C LEU A 2 -2.63 10.00 13.95
N TYR A 3 -2.45 9.26 12.85
CA TYR A 3 -2.28 9.80 11.49
C TYR A 3 -3.40 10.73 11.02
N GLY A 4 -4.66 10.40 11.36
CA GLY A 4 -5.81 11.23 11.03
C GLY A 4 -5.91 12.47 11.92
N MET A 5 -5.58 12.33 13.20
CA MET A 5 -5.61 13.44 14.16
C MET A 5 -4.62 14.55 13.79
N PHE A 6 -3.40 14.20 13.35
CA PHE A 6 -2.42 15.20 12.88
C PHE A 6 -2.96 16.02 11.70
N ARG A 7 -3.58 15.36 10.71
CA ARG A 7 -4.17 16.03 9.53
C ARG A 7 -5.34 16.94 9.90
N LEU A 8 -6.23 16.47 10.76
CA LEU A 8 -7.35 17.26 11.26
C LEU A 8 -6.87 18.47 12.07
N GLY A 9 -5.83 18.31 12.88
CA GLY A 9 -5.20 19.40 13.62
C GLY A 9 -4.66 20.49 12.70
N ILE A 10 -3.94 20.13 11.64
CA ILE A 10 -3.45 21.07 10.62
C ILE A 10 -4.63 21.80 9.95
N GLY A 11 -5.65 21.05 9.53
CA GLY A 11 -6.86 21.63 8.93
C GLY A 11 -7.56 22.63 9.86
N PHE A 12 -7.65 22.31 11.15
CA PHE A 12 -8.26 23.18 12.16
C PHE A 12 -7.46 24.47 12.36
N ILE A 13 -6.13 24.39 12.41
CA ILE A 13 -5.26 25.58 12.50
C ILE A 13 -5.46 26.48 11.27
N ILE A 14 -5.46 25.92 10.06
CA ILE A 14 -5.68 26.68 8.82
C ILE A 14 -7.07 27.33 8.84
N ALA A 15 -8.10 26.60 9.27
CA ALA A 15 -9.46 27.14 9.38
C ALA A 15 -9.55 28.33 10.33
N ILE A 16 -8.90 28.26 11.50
CA ILE A 16 -8.84 29.38 12.46
C ILE A 16 -8.16 30.59 11.82
N VAL A 17 -7.00 30.40 11.18
CA VAL A 17 -6.25 31.50 10.55
C VAL A 17 -7.10 32.17 9.48
N LEU A 18 -7.73 31.40 8.58
CA LEU A 18 -8.61 31.94 7.54
C LEU A 18 -9.82 32.66 8.13
N PHE A 19 -10.44 32.11 9.18
CA PHE A 19 -11.58 32.74 9.84
C PHE A 19 -11.19 34.08 10.46
N VAL A 20 -10.04 34.15 11.15
CA VAL A 20 -9.50 35.39 11.72
C VAL A 20 -9.22 36.42 10.62
N LEU A 21 -8.58 36.01 9.52
CA LEU A 21 -8.32 36.89 8.38
C LEU A 21 -9.62 37.46 7.80
N ILE A 22 -10.63 36.60 7.56
CA ILE A 22 -11.94 37.01 7.03
C ILE A 22 -12.64 37.96 8.00
N LYS A 23 -12.58 37.71 9.32
CA LYS A 23 -13.17 38.57 10.35
C LYS A 23 -12.65 40.00 10.23
N TYR A 24 -11.33 40.16 10.08
CA TYR A 24 -10.66 41.46 9.99
C TYR A 24 -10.66 42.09 8.58
N THR A 25 -11.07 41.37 7.54
CA THR A 25 -11.25 41.96 6.21
C THR A 25 -12.42 42.95 6.16
N LYS A 26 -12.30 43.97 5.31
CA LYS A 26 -13.35 44.98 5.06
C LYS A 26 -14.42 44.55 4.05
N THR A 27 -14.39 43.30 3.58
CA THR A 27 -15.34 42.81 2.56
C THR A 27 -16.75 42.72 3.12
N ILE A 28 -17.76 42.99 2.29
CA ILE A 28 -19.18 42.79 2.61
C ILE A 28 -19.62 41.33 2.42
N TYR A 29 -18.86 40.53 1.67
CA TYR A 29 -19.19 39.15 1.33
C TYR A 29 -18.66 38.12 2.34
N LYS A 30 -18.49 38.48 3.61
CA LYS A 30 -17.83 37.63 4.64
C LYS A 30 -18.40 36.22 4.70
N ARG A 31 -19.73 36.06 4.59
CA ARG A 31 -20.38 34.75 4.58
C ARG A 31 -19.93 33.88 3.40
N LYS A 32 -19.84 34.44 2.19
CA LYS A 32 -19.36 33.70 1.01
C LYS A 32 -17.88 33.34 1.15
N CYS A 33 -17.06 34.26 1.69
CA CYS A 33 -15.65 33.98 1.98
C CYS A 33 -15.47 32.86 3.01
N CYS A 34 -16.28 32.82 4.07
CA CYS A 34 -16.24 31.72 5.05
C CYS A 34 -16.60 30.38 4.41
N ILE A 35 -17.63 30.33 3.57
CA ILE A 35 -18.01 29.11 2.85
C ILE A 35 -16.89 28.65 1.93
N ALA A 36 -16.31 29.56 1.13
CA ALA A 36 -15.20 29.25 0.23
C ALA A 36 -13.96 28.76 1.00
N ALA A 37 -13.63 29.39 2.14
CA ALA A 37 -12.55 28.97 3.01
C ALA A 37 -12.78 27.56 3.58
N PHE A 38 -14.01 27.26 4.02
CA PHE A 38 -14.35 25.93 4.51
C PHE A 38 -14.19 24.85 3.43
N ILE A 39 -14.65 25.12 2.21
CA ILE A 39 -14.46 24.23 1.05
C ILE A 39 -12.96 24.04 0.78
N ALA A 40 -12.19 25.13 0.73
CA ALA A 40 -10.76 25.09 0.45
C ALA A 40 -9.98 24.28 1.51
N VAL A 41 -10.30 24.46 2.80
CA VAL A 41 -9.71 23.67 3.89
C VAL A 41 -10.07 22.20 3.75
N SER A 42 -11.33 21.89 3.43
CA SER A 42 -11.79 20.51 3.28
C SER A 42 -11.06 19.80 2.13
N ILE A 43 -10.90 20.47 0.99
CA ILE A 43 -10.11 19.96 -0.15
C ILE A 43 -8.64 19.78 0.27
N THR A 44 -8.06 20.77 0.95
CA THR A 44 -6.65 20.73 1.39
C THR A 44 -6.40 19.55 2.33
N VAL A 45 -7.25 19.34 3.33
CA VAL A 45 -7.13 18.21 4.26
C VAL A 45 -7.24 16.88 3.52
N SER A 46 -8.18 16.75 2.58
CA SER A 46 -8.31 15.55 1.73
C SER A 46 -7.05 15.28 0.90
N LEU A 47 -6.46 16.31 0.29
CA LEU A 47 -5.22 16.16 -0.47
C LEU A 47 -4.02 15.77 0.40
N LEU A 48 -3.97 16.23 1.66
CA LEU A 48 -2.93 15.81 2.61
C LEU A 48 -2.98 14.31 2.95
N TYR A 49 -4.10 13.62 2.72
CA TYR A 49 -4.15 12.15 2.89
C TYR A 49 -3.35 11.40 1.81
N LEU A 50 -3.14 12.00 0.64
CA LEU A 50 -2.41 11.38 -0.47
C LEU A 50 -0.89 11.44 -0.30
N ILE A 51 -0.40 12.42 0.47
CA ILE A 51 1.02 12.72 0.62
C ILE A 51 1.45 12.49 2.08
N PRO A 52 2.37 11.56 2.35
CA PRO A 52 2.90 11.35 3.70
C PRO A 52 3.97 12.40 4.02
N PHE A 53 3.56 13.65 4.21
CA PHE A 53 4.49 14.77 4.51
C PHE A 53 5.26 14.54 5.81
N GLU A 54 4.73 13.73 6.74
CA GLU A 54 5.43 13.34 7.96
C GLU A 54 6.74 12.60 7.69
N ASN A 55 6.94 12.03 6.51
CA ASN A 55 8.22 11.44 6.11
C ASN A 55 9.37 12.46 6.13
N ALA A 56 9.10 13.76 6.10
CA ALA A 56 10.11 14.81 6.25
C ALA A 56 10.76 14.84 7.65
N PHE A 57 10.06 14.37 8.69
CA PHE A 57 10.55 14.47 10.08
C PHE A 57 10.34 13.20 10.94
N ILE A 58 9.49 12.26 10.52
CA ILE A 58 9.29 10.97 11.20
C ILE A 58 10.05 9.88 10.47
N THR A 59 10.74 9.02 11.23
CA THR A 59 11.38 7.80 10.73
C THR A 59 11.10 6.68 11.71
N PHE A 60 10.83 5.48 11.20
CA PHE A 60 10.49 4.32 12.03
C PHE A 60 11.63 3.31 12.04
N SER A 61 11.78 2.60 13.16
CA SER A 61 12.83 1.58 13.32
C SER A 61 12.53 0.29 12.55
N THR A 62 11.25 -0.02 12.30
CA THR A 62 10.80 -1.26 11.66
C THR A 62 9.66 -0.98 10.67
N PRO A 63 9.43 -1.85 9.67
CA PRO A 63 8.35 -1.68 8.70
C PRO A 63 6.96 -1.77 9.34
N GLU A 64 6.79 -2.56 10.40
CA GLU A 64 5.54 -2.71 11.17
C GLU A 64 5.11 -1.38 11.78
N LYS A 65 6.05 -0.66 12.41
CA LYS A 65 5.75 0.64 13.01
C LYS A 65 5.34 1.65 11.95
N ALA A 66 5.99 1.65 10.79
CA ALA A 66 5.61 2.51 9.67
C ALA A 66 4.22 2.15 9.12
N PHE A 67 3.90 0.86 9.00
CA PHE A 67 2.58 0.39 8.61
C PHE A 67 1.51 0.82 9.61
N HIS A 68 1.71 0.52 10.90
CA HIS A 68 0.77 0.81 11.98
C HIS A 68 0.55 2.30 12.24
N TYR A 69 1.46 3.16 11.77
CA TYR A 69 1.22 4.60 11.83
C TYR A 69 -0.06 4.98 11.04
N THR A 70 -0.30 4.33 9.90
CA THR A 70 -1.44 4.62 9.01
C THR A 70 -2.57 3.60 9.07
N ASN A 71 -2.31 2.39 9.56
CA ASN A 71 -3.27 1.29 9.63
C ASN A 71 -3.36 0.73 11.05
N SER A 72 -4.51 0.15 11.40
CA SER A 72 -4.72 -0.51 12.69
C SER A 72 -5.06 -2.00 12.51
N TRP A 73 -4.58 -2.59 11.42
CA TRP A 73 -4.84 -3.99 11.07
C TRP A 73 -3.66 -4.81 11.56
N ASP A 74 -3.92 -6.05 11.94
CA ASP A 74 -2.87 -6.96 12.38
C ASP A 74 -2.07 -7.44 11.16
N ILE A 75 -0.76 -7.51 11.31
CA ILE A 75 0.14 -7.92 10.24
C ILE A 75 0.19 -9.45 10.23
N ASP A 76 -0.18 -10.05 9.10
CA ASP A 76 -0.10 -11.49 8.92
C ASP A 76 1.33 -11.91 8.56
N ASN A 77 1.98 -11.15 7.67
CA ASN A 77 3.33 -11.42 7.24
C ASN A 77 4.02 -10.20 6.59
N ILE A 78 5.34 -10.29 6.41
CA ILE A 78 6.15 -9.27 5.74
C ILE A 78 7.14 -9.95 4.81
N VAL A 79 7.03 -9.64 3.52
CA VAL A 79 8.04 -10.03 2.53
C VAL A 79 9.07 -8.91 2.43
N SER A 80 10.32 -9.22 2.77
CA SER A 80 11.40 -8.22 2.75
C SER A 80 12.06 -8.15 1.38
N GLY A 81 12.13 -6.94 0.82
CA GLY A 81 13.01 -6.60 -0.30
C GLY A 81 14.27 -5.86 0.17
N THR A 82 15.03 -5.34 -0.78
CA THR A 82 16.28 -4.62 -0.50
C THR A 82 16.02 -3.19 -0.03
N GLU A 83 15.15 -2.49 -0.72
CA GLU A 83 14.84 -1.06 -0.53
C GLU A 83 13.47 -0.86 0.13
N THR A 84 12.66 -1.90 0.18
CA THR A 84 11.27 -1.86 0.63
C THR A 84 10.88 -3.16 1.33
N SER A 85 9.71 -3.16 1.99
CA SER A 85 9.07 -4.37 2.50
C SER A 85 7.60 -4.38 2.11
N PHE A 86 7.09 -5.52 1.70
CA PHE A 86 5.67 -5.74 1.42
C PHE A 86 4.99 -6.30 2.65
N VAL A 87 4.23 -5.44 3.33
CA VAL A 87 3.51 -5.77 4.55
C VAL A 87 2.11 -6.24 4.19
N ILE A 88 1.76 -7.46 4.59
CA ILE A 88 0.47 -8.11 4.39
C ILE A 88 -0.27 -8.12 5.72
N ALA A 89 -1.52 -7.69 5.71
CA ALA A 89 -2.35 -7.58 6.89
C ALA A 89 -3.80 -7.93 6.56
N SER A 90 -4.52 -8.47 7.52
CA SER A 90 -5.91 -8.87 7.33
C SER A 90 -6.80 -8.33 8.46
N LYS A 91 -8.07 -8.11 8.15
CA LYS A 91 -9.10 -7.80 9.13
C LYS A 91 -10.46 -8.26 8.63
N ASN A 92 -11.17 -9.06 9.42
CA ASN A 92 -12.50 -9.58 9.09
C ASN A 92 -12.55 -10.23 7.69
N ASN A 93 -11.57 -11.10 7.38
CA ASN A 93 -11.41 -11.75 6.08
C ASN A 93 -11.19 -10.80 4.88
N VAL A 94 -10.85 -9.53 5.13
CA VAL A 94 -10.39 -8.61 4.09
C VAL A 94 -8.88 -8.50 4.20
N ASN A 95 -8.18 -8.72 3.10
CA ASN A 95 -6.73 -8.55 3.03
C ASN A 95 -6.39 -7.12 2.57
N THR A 96 -5.34 -6.56 3.14
CA THR A 96 -4.70 -5.32 2.69
C THR A 96 -3.21 -5.53 2.65
N TYR A 97 -2.56 -4.81 1.74
CA TYR A 97 -1.11 -4.84 1.63
C TYR A 97 -0.58 -3.43 1.40
N LYS A 98 0.63 -3.17 1.89
CA LYS A 98 1.37 -1.94 1.63
C LYS A 98 2.85 -2.22 1.44
N ILE A 99 3.43 -1.60 0.41
CA ILE A 99 4.89 -1.55 0.27
C ILE A 99 5.41 -0.38 1.10
N VAL A 100 6.24 -0.66 2.09
CA VAL A 100 6.85 0.32 3.00
C VAL A 100 8.29 0.57 2.56
N PRO A 101 8.69 1.82 2.22
CA PRO A 101 10.05 2.11 1.80
C PRO A 101 11.03 2.24 2.97
N LYS A 102 12.25 1.75 2.73
CA LYS A 102 13.41 1.88 3.60
C LYS A 102 14.31 3.01 3.12
N THR A 103 14.92 3.70 4.07
CA THR A 103 15.95 4.71 3.84
C THR A 103 17.17 4.38 4.69
N GLN A 104 18.28 5.07 4.47
CA GLN A 104 19.48 4.93 5.31
C GLN A 104 19.19 5.17 6.81
N LYS A 105 18.19 5.98 7.15
CA LYS A 105 17.82 6.33 8.53
C LYS A 105 16.74 5.41 9.13
N GLY A 106 16.17 4.51 8.35
CA GLY A 106 15.06 3.64 8.75
C GLY A 106 13.86 3.73 7.80
N TRP A 107 12.70 3.32 8.28
CA TRP A 107 11.49 3.11 7.48
C TRP A 107 10.61 4.36 7.42
N LYS A 108 9.90 4.51 6.30
CA LYS A 108 9.02 5.65 6.03
C LYS A 108 7.61 5.19 5.73
N ILE A 109 6.65 6.10 5.88
CA ILE A 109 5.24 5.86 5.59
C ILE A 109 5.09 5.63 4.08
N SER A 110 4.39 4.57 3.71
CA SER A 110 4.03 4.28 2.32
C SER A 110 3.10 5.37 1.77
N SER A 111 3.39 5.86 0.55
CA SER A 111 2.48 6.75 -0.18
C SER A 111 1.57 5.94 -1.09
N ALA A 112 0.27 6.21 -1.05
CA ALA A 112 -0.70 5.61 -1.97
C ALA A 112 -0.37 5.89 -3.45
N LEU A 113 0.29 7.02 -3.74
CA LEU A 113 0.70 7.41 -5.09
C LEU A 113 2.01 6.73 -5.54
N ALA A 114 2.71 6.05 -4.63
CA ALA A 114 4.00 5.45 -4.91
C ALA A 114 3.91 3.94 -5.18
N THR A 115 2.94 3.24 -4.60
CA THR A 115 2.67 1.84 -4.96
C THR A 115 2.00 1.78 -6.32
N LYS A 116 2.60 1.04 -7.26
CA LYS A 116 2.03 0.78 -8.58
C LYS A 116 1.68 -0.70 -8.68
N ASP A 117 0.43 -0.97 -9.07
CA ASP A 117 0.08 -2.25 -9.69
C ASP A 117 0.64 -2.21 -11.12
N MET A 118 1.72 -2.93 -11.33
CA MET A 118 2.45 -2.93 -12.60
C MET A 118 1.75 -3.82 -13.60
N PHE A 119 1.14 -4.90 -13.13
CA PHE A 119 0.63 -5.95 -13.99
C PHE A 119 -0.34 -6.86 -13.23
N GLN A 120 -1.45 -7.18 -13.88
CA GLN A 120 -2.43 -8.15 -13.43
C GLN A 120 -2.64 -9.20 -14.52
N TYR A 121 -2.64 -10.47 -14.13
CA TYR A 121 -2.90 -11.60 -15.03
C TYR A 121 -3.74 -12.65 -14.32
N PHE A 122 -4.59 -13.33 -15.08
CA PHE A 122 -5.45 -14.37 -14.57
C PHE A 122 -5.25 -15.64 -15.40
N CYS A 123 -4.89 -16.73 -14.74
CA CYS A 123 -4.72 -18.04 -15.35
C CYS A 123 -5.08 -19.13 -14.34
N ASN A 124 -5.75 -20.19 -14.81
CA ASN A 124 -6.05 -21.37 -14.01
C ASN A 124 -6.70 -21.06 -12.64
N GLY A 125 -7.64 -20.12 -12.57
CA GLY A 125 -8.31 -19.74 -11.31
C GLY A 125 -7.49 -18.80 -10.40
N ILE A 126 -6.26 -18.44 -10.79
CA ILE A 126 -5.33 -17.69 -9.96
C ILE A 126 -5.16 -16.27 -10.52
N SER A 127 -5.45 -15.26 -9.70
CA SER A 127 -5.13 -13.86 -10.00
C SER A 127 -3.72 -13.54 -9.54
N ILE A 128 -2.85 -13.17 -10.48
CA ILE A 128 -1.45 -12.82 -10.26
C ILE A 128 -1.31 -11.31 -10.40
N HIS A 129 -0.75 -10.67 -9.39
CA HIS A 129 -0.44 -9.25 -9.39
C HIS A 129 1.03 -9.01 -9.16
N ILE A 130 1.62 -8.07 -9.89
CA ILE A 130 2.98 -7.59 -9.66
C ILE A 130 2.93 -6.15 -9.19
N TYR A 131 3.44 -5.91 -7.99
CA TYR A 131 3.54 -4.59 -7.41
C TYR A 131 4.97 -4.08 -7.41
N ARG A 132 5.12 -2.77 -7.54
CA ARG A 132 6.39 -2.07 -7.37
C ARG A 132 6.18 -0.76 -6.65
N TYR A 133 7.10 -0.42 -5.76
CA TYR A 133 7.14 0.92 -5.18
C TYR A 133 7.94 1.87 -6.05
N LYS A 134 7.47 3.12 -6.19
CA LYS A 134 8.11 4.15 -7.00
C LYS A 134 9.61 4.25 -6.68
N ASN A 135 10.42 4.20 -7.74
CA ASN A 135 11.89 4.28 -7.69
C ASN A 135 12.58 3.17 -6.88
N SER A 136 11.89 2.08 -6.52
CA SER A 136 12.50 0.88 -5.94
C SER A 136 12.91 -0.10 -7.04
N SER A 137 13.97 -0.89 -6.85
CA SER A 137 14.25 -2.07 -7.68
C SER A 137 13.49 -3.32 -7.25
N ASP A 138 12.83 -3.29 -6.09
CA ASP A 138 12.08 -4.43 -5.55
C ASP A 138 10.74 -4.58 -6.27
N TYR A 139 10.48 -5.78 -6.77
CA TYR A 139 9.19 -6.21 -7.29
C TYR A 139 8.58 -7.23 -6.33
N TYR A 140 7.28 -7.14 -6.11
CA TYR A 140 6.53 -8.10 -5.32
C TYR A 140 5.50 -8.77 -6.18
N ILE A 141 5.36 -10.07 -6.04
CA ILE A 141 4.27 -10.83 -6.64
C ILE A 141 3.26 -11.21 -5.55
N ALA A 142 1.98 -11.12 -5.88
CA ALA A 142 0.88 -11.61 -5.06
C ALA A 142 0.01 -12.53 -5.92
N LEU A 143 -0.25 -13.73 -5.43
CA LEU A 143 -1.14 -14.70 -6.08
C LEU A 143 -2.34 -14.95 -5.18
N PHE A 144 -3.52 -14.84 -5.77
CA PHE A 144 -4.80 -15.07 -5.12
C PHE A 144 -5.46 -16.25 -5.83
N ASP A 145 -5.40 -17.43 -5.22
CA ASP A 145 -6.07 -18.64 -5.71
C ASP A 145 -7.52 -18.64 -5.24
N THR A 146 -8.49 -18.70 -6.15
CA THR A 146 -9.92 -18.70 -5.77
C THR A 146 -10.50 -20.10 -5.58
N ASP A 147 -9.78 -21.14 -5.98
CA ASP A 147 -10.32 -22.49 -6.10
C ASP A 147 -10.06 -23.34 -4.83
N GLY A 148 -9.27 -22.80 -3.90
CA GLY A 148 -8.97 -23.41 -2.60
C GLY A 148 -7.86 -24.45 -2.67
N GLY A 149 -7.32 -24.80 -1.50
CA GLY A 149 -6.22 -25.76 -1.40
C GLY A 149 -4.84 -25.13 -1.65
N GLN A 150 -3.80 -25.90 -1.33
CA GLN A 150 -2.42 -25.44 -1.47
C GLN A 150 -1.87 -25.80 -2.85
N ILE A 151 -1.22 -24.84 -3.51
CA ILE A 151 -0.55 -25.03 -4.79
C ILE A 151 0.96 -24.96 -4.60
N ASN A 152 1.69 -25.66 -5.47
CA ASN A 152 3.13 -25.58 -5.51
C ASN A 152 3.55 -24.41 -6.42
N ILE A 153 4.30 -23.47 -5.86
CA ILE A 153 4.74 -22.26 -6.56
C ILE A 153 6.25 -22.18 -6.50
N THR A 154 6.86 -22.05 -7.67
CA THR A 154 8.28 -21.74 -7.83
C THR A 154 8.45 -20.75 -8.98
N ASP A 155 9.64 -20.19 -9.14
CA ASP A 155 9.97 -19.33 -10.27
C ASP A 155 11.40 -19.59 -10.77
N ASN A 156 11.72 -19.00 -11.91
CA ASN A 156 13.06 -19.08 -12.48
C ASN A 156 14.08 -18.13 -11.82
N ARG A 157 13.70 -17.42 -10.74
CA ARG A 157 14.54 -16.47 -10.01
C ARG A 157 14.95 -16.98 -8.63
N GLY A 158 14.43 -18.14 -8.20
CA GLY A 158 14.68 -18.73 -6.89
C GLY A 158 14.04 -17.90 -5.77
N SER A 159 12.93 -17.22 -6.04
CA SER A 159 12.24 -16.39 -5.06
C SER A 159 11.60 -17.25 -3.97
N ASN A 160 11.59 -16.73 -2.73
CA ASN A 160 10.99 -17.40 -1.60
C ASN A 160 9.51 -17.01 -1.47
N PHE A 161 8.61 -17.92 -1.84
CA PHE A 161 7.17 -17.72 -1.71
C PHE A 161 6.70 -18.09 -0.30
N ILE A 162 6.04 -17.14 0.35
CA ILE A 162 5.30 -17.38 1.59
C ILE A 162 3.81 -17.53 1.28
N SER A 163 3.10 -18.29 2.10
CA SER A 163 1.64 -18.37 2.04
C SER A 163 1.00 -17.74 3.27
N VAL A 164 -0.15 -17.10 3.07
CA VAL A 164 -1.02 -16.57 4.12
C VAL A 164 -2.40 -17.19 3.93
N ILE A 165 -2.89 -17.81 4.99
CA ILE A 165 -4.18 -18.51 4.99
C ILE A 165 -5.28 -17.49 5.25
N GLN A 166 -6.29 -17.47 4.37
CA GLN A 166 -7.52 -16.74 4.61
C GLN A 166 -8.55 -17.73 5.18
N ASN A 167 -8.74 -17.69 6.49
CA ASN A 167 -9.69 -18.57 7.17
C ASN A 167 -11.12 -18.24 6.73
N GLN A 168 -11.75 -19.20 6.05
CA GLN A 168 -13.19 -19.16 5.79
C GLN A 168 -13.96 -19.88 6.90
N SER A 169 -15.28 -19.92 6.80
CA SER A 169 -16.12 -20.76 7.67
C SER A 169 -15.64 -22.22 7.63
N ALA A 170 -15.83 -22.95 8.74
CA ALA A 170 -15.26 -24.29 8.97
C ALA A 170 -15.58 -25.34 7.88
N ASP A 171 -16.62 -25.11 7.07
CA ASP A 171 -17.08 -26.04 6.03
C ASP A 171 -16.52 -25.74 4.62
N ILE A 172 -15.64 -24.73 4.49
CA ILE A 172 -15.03 -24.33 3.22
C ILE A 172 -13.52 -24.54 3.29
N GLU A 173 -12.96 -25.10 2.21
CA GLU A 173 -11.52 -25.29 2.09
C GLU A 173 -10.78 -23.94 2.21
N PRO A 174 -9.69 -23.87 3.00
CA PRO A 174 -8.96 -22.61 3.15
C PRO A 174 -8.40 -22.13 1.82
N VAL A 175 -8.50 -20.82 1.61
CA VAL A 175 -7.89 -20.14 0.47
C VAL A 175 -6.52 -19.64 0.89
N TYR A 176 -5.52 -19.90 0.04
CA TYR A 176 -4.14 -19.51 0.27
C TYR A 176 -3.77 -18.35 -0.66
N HIS A 177 -3.20 -17.31 -0.08
CA HIS A 177 -2.59 -16.21 -0.81
C HIS A 177 -1.08 -16.31 -0.73
N TYR A 178 -0.39 -16.12 -1.84
CA TYR A 178 1.05 -16.32 -1.91
C TYR A 178 1.76 -15.03 -2.27
N TYR A 179 2.91 -14.80 -1.64
CA TYR A 179 3.67 -13.58 -1.79
C TYR A 179 5.16 -13.85 -1.87
N ALA A 180 5.86 -13.12 -2.73
CA ALA A 180 7.32 -13.16 -2.80
C ALA A 180 7.89 -11.82 -3.28
N CYS A 181 9.16 -11.59 -2.93
CA CYS A 181 9.97 -10.53 -3.53
C CYS A 181 10.75 -11.15 -4.69
N ILE A 182 10.60 -10.57 -5.88
CA ILE A 182 11.21 -11.07 -7.11
C ILE A 182 12.45 -10.24 -7.41
N ASN A 183 13.59 -10.92 -7.48
CA ASN A 183 14.84 -10.31 -7.90
C ASN A 183 14.91 -10.20 -9.42
N ASN A 184 15.36 -9.06 -9.94
CA ASN A 184 15.60 -8.83 -11.37
C ASN A 184 14.39 -9.16 -12.27
N MET A 185 13.22 -8.61 -11.94
CA MET A 185 12.00 -8.78 -12.74
C MET A 185 12.18 -8.21 -14.16
N ASP A 186 11.93 -9.03 -15.18
CA ASP A 186 12.04 -8.69 -16.60
C ASP A 186 11.09 -9.55 -17.47
N SER A 187 11.18 -9.43 -18.80
CA SER A 187 10.35 -10.19 -19.75
C SER A 187 10.64 -11.70 -19.80
N GLU A 188 11.74 -12.15 -19.17
CA GLU A 188 12.12 -13.56 -19.08
C GLU A 188 11.70 -14.18 -17.75
N TYR A 189 10.98 -13.45 -16.90
CA TYR A 189 10.39 -14.02 -15.69
C TYR A 189 9.36 -15.09 -16.03
N VAL A 190 9.51 -16.25 -15.40
CA VAL A 190 8.61 -17.40 -15.52
C VAL A 190 8.24 -17.85 -14.12
N ILE A 191 6.93 -18.02 -13.90
CA ILE A 191 6.40 -18.61 -12.68
C ILE A 191 5.88 -20.01 -13.00
N THR A 192 6.19 -20.98 -12.15
CA THR A 192 5.74 -22.35 -12.30
C THR A 192 4.67 -22.63 -11.27
N LEU A 193 3.45 -22.90 -11.71
CA LEU A 193 2.28 -23.22 -10.88
C LEU A 193 1.93 -24.69 -11.07
N ASN A 194 2.01 -25.49 -10.01
CA ASN A 194 1.75 -26.94 -10.04
C ASN A 194 2.52 -27.70 -11.15
N GLY A 195 3.72 -27.22 -11.49
CA GLY A 195 4.56 -27.80 -12.54
C GLY A 195 4.32 -27.26 -13.95
N GLU A 196 3.35 -26.36 -14.13
CA GLU A 196 3.11 -25.66 -15.41
C GLU A 196 3.83 -24.30 -15.42
N ASP A 197 4.70 -24.10 -16.41
CA ASP A 197 5.43 -22.86 -16.61
C ASP A 197 4.55 -21.80 -17.29
N ILE A 198 4.39 -20.66 -16.62
CA ILE A 198 3.61 -19.53 -17.10
C ILE A 198 4.54 -18.35 -17.30
N LYS A 199 4.69 -17.94 -18.57
CA LYS A 199 5.42 -16.72 -18.93
C LYS A 199 4.48 -15.52 -18.83
N LEU A 200 4.76 -14.61 -17.89
CA LEU A 200 3.97 -13.40 -17.73
C LEU A 200 4.33 -12.40 -18.85
N PRO A 201 3.35 -11.79 -19.54
CA PRO A 201 3.60 -10.81 -20.61
C PRO A 201 4.02 -9.45 -20.03
N ILE A 202 5.12 -9.42 -19.28
CA ILE A 202 5.68 -8.23 -18.65
C ILE A 202 6.30 -7.37 -19.75
N THR A 203 5.66 -6.24 -20.05
CA THR A 203 6.26 -5.22 -20.90
C THR A 203 7.23 -4.39 -20.07
N LYS A 204 8.38 -4.01 -20.65
CA LYS A 204 9.31 -3.10 -19.98
C LYS A 204 8.61 -1.75 -19.78
N TYR A 205 8.18 -1.48 -18.54
CA TYR A 205 7.76 -0.15 -18.15
C TYR A 205 9.02 0.72 -17.98
N SER A 206 9.27 1.57 -18.96
CA SER A 206 10.29 2.63 -18.93
C SER A 206 10.00 3.68 -17.87
#